data_AF-A0A945CN12-F1
#
_entry.id   AF-A0A945CN12-F1
#
_cell.length_a   1.000
_cell.length_b   1.000
_cell.length_c   1.000
_cell.angle_alpha   90.00
_cell.angle_beta   90.00
_cell.angle_gamma   90.00
#
_symmetry.space_group_name_H-M   'P 1'
#
loop_
_entity.id
_entity.type
_entity.pdbx_description
1 polymer ?
#
loop_
_entity_poly.entity_id
_entity_poly.type
_entity_poly.pdbx_seq_one_letter_code
_entity_poly.pdbx_strand_id
1 'polypeptide(L)'
;MAREQLMAEMEEELQTAHEMQMRLMPVAPPHVAGFDIAGRCLTANHVGGDLFQYFQPDGKLAIVLADVTGHAMEAAIPVVMFSGILDNQMEASHAMEELFAQLNRSLCRTLDERTFVCLAMAEIDLSTRAARLANGG
;
A
#
# COMPACT_ATOMS: atom_id res chain seq x y z
N MET A 1 29.89 22.57 11.23
CA MET A 1 30.23 21.43 12.10
C MET A 1 29.00 20.87 12.83
N ALA A 2 28.51 21.42 13.95
CA ALA A 2 27.37 20.81 14.67
C ALA A 2 26.06 20.72 13.86
N ARG A 3 25.74 21.75 13.06
CA ARG A 3 24.55 21.74 12.18
C ARG A 3 24.67 20.73 11.03
N GLU A 4 25.88 20.49 10.53
CA GLU A 4 26.12 19.53 9.45
C GLU A 4 26.03 18.10 9.96
N GLN A 5 26.53 17.84 11.18
CA GLN A 5 26.38 16.54 11.84
C GLN A 5 24.91 16.21 12.13
N LEU A 6 24.15 17.17 12.68
CA LEU A 6 22.72 16.99 12.92
C LEU A 6 21.93 16.72 11.63
N MET A 7 22.26 17.41 10.55
CA MET A 7 21.61 17.17 9.25
C MET A 7 21.92 15.78 8.71
N ALA A 8 23.18 15.33 8.82
CA ALA A 8 23.59 14.00 8.39
C ALA A 8 22.91 12.89 9.20
N GLU A 9 22.79 13.05 10.52
CA GLU A 9 22.06 12.11 11.39
C GLU A 9 20.58 12.03 10.99
N MET A 10 19.95 13.16 10.73
CA MET A 10 18.54 13.20 10.32
C MET A 10 18.32 12.60 8.92
N GLU A 11 19.27 12.77 8.00
CA GLU A 11 19.25 12.11 6.68
C GLU A 11 19.37 10.58 6.81
N GLU A 12 20.21 10.08 7.72
CA GLU A 12 20.37 8.64 7.98
C GLU A 12 19.09 8.02 8.57
N GLU A 13 18.44 8.71 9.51
CA GLU A 13 17.15 8.27 10.06
C GLU A 13 16.05 8.24 8.98
N LEU A 14 15.97 9.27 8.13
CA LEU A 14 15.00 9.32 7.03
C LEU A 14 15.28 8.25 5.97
N GLN A 15 16.55 7.96 5.68
CA GLN A 15 16.92 6.87 4.78
C GLN A 15 16.52 5.51 5.34
N THR A 16 16.69 5.30 6.65
CA THR A 16 16.23 4.08 7.31
C THR A 16 14.71 3.93 7.21
N ALA A 17 13.97 5.01 7.45
CA ALA A 17 12.51 5.01 7.30
C ALA A 17 12.07 4.72 5.86
N HIS A 18 12.76 5.29 4.86
CA HIS A 18 12.53 4.99 3.44
C HIS A 18 12.67 3.49 3.16
N GLU A 19 13.77 2.89 3.58
CA GLU A 19 14.05 1.47 3.35
C GLU A 19 13.01 0.57 4.02
N MET A 20 12.54 0.94 5.22
CA MET A 20 11.46 0.23 5.90
C MET A 20 10.14 0.33 5.12
N GLN A 21 9.77 1.51 4.63
CA GLN A 21 8.57 1.69 3.82
C GLN A 21 8.65 0.91 2.50
N MET A 22 9.78 0.96 1.81
CA MET A 22 9.97 0.27 0.54
C MET A 22 9.92 -1.26 0.68
N ARG A 23 10.20 -1.81 1.86
CA ARG A 23 10.00 -3.25 2.15
C ARG A 23 8.54 -3.68 2.21
N LEU A 24 7.59 -2.75 2.35
CA LEU A 24 6.15 -3.04 2.25
C LEU A 24 5.70 -3.25 0.80
N MET A 25 6.49 -2.75 -0.15
CA MET A 25 6.22 -2.87 -1.57
C MET A 25 6.66 -4.25 -2.07
N PRO A 26 5.97 -4.83 -3.07
CA PRO A 26 6.42 -6.04 -3.73
C PRO A 26 7.83 -5.90 -4.29
N VAL A 27 8.72 -6.82 -3.90
CA VAL A 27 10.10 -6.88 -4.41
C VAL A 27 10.12 -7.27 -5.90
N ALA A 28 9.14 -8.07 -6.32
CA ALA A 28 8.94 -8.47 -7.70
C ALA A 28 7.45 -8.59 -8.01
N PRO A 29 7.03 -8.34 -9.26
CA PRO A 29 5.67 -8.64 -9.68
C PRO A 29 5.43 -10.15 -9.66
N PRO A 30 4.18 -10.59 -9.41
CA PRO A 30 3.86 -12.02 -9.47
C PRO A 30 3.96 -12.54 -10.90
N HIS A 31 4.41 -13.77 -11.05
CA HIS A 31 4.38 -14.46 -12.36
C HIS A 31 3.00 -15.08 -12.59
N VAL A 32 2.27 -14.55 -13.57
CA VAL A 32 0.94 -15.03 -13.95
C VAL A 32 0.92 -15.33 -15.44
N ALA A 33 0.56 -16.55 -15.81
CA ALA A 33 0.57 -16.98 -17.20
C ALA A 33 -0.35 -16.12 -18.07
N GLY A 34 0.21 -15.53 -19.14
CA GLY A 34 -0.53 -14.69 -20.07
C GLY A 34 -0.70 -13.23 -19.64
N PHE A 35 -0.06 -12.82 -18.54
CA PHE A 35 -0.02 -11.43 -18.09
C PHE A 35 1.44 -10.95 -18.00
N ASP A 36 1.66 -9.71 -18.41
CA ASP A 36 2.91 -8.97 -18.17
C ASP A 36 2.60 -7.91 -17.12
N ILE A 37 3.20 -8.07 -15.92
CA ILE A 37 2.85 -7.28 -14.74
C ILE A 37 4.11 -6.57 -14.28
N ALA A 38 4.00 -5.26 -14.08
CA ALA A 38 5.04 -4.44 -13.51
C ALA A 38 4.44 -3.43 -12.53
N GLY A 39 5.22 -3.07 -11.51
CA GLY A 39 4.85 -2.07 -10.52
C GLY A 39 6.10 -1.36 -10.02
N ARG A 40 5.97 -0.06 -9.77
CA ARG A 40 7.04 0.75 -9.20
C ARG A 40 6.43 1.91 -8.42
N CYS A 41 6.89 2.10 -7.19
CA CYS A 41 6.63 3.29 -6.41
C CYS A 41 7.87 4.18 -6.45
N LEU A 42 7.68 5.47 -6.74
CA LEU A 42 8.73 6.48 -6.77
C LEU A 42 8.31 7.60 -5.82
N THR A 43 8.93 7.65 -4.64
CA THR A 43 8.62 8.67 -3.64
C THR A 43 9.21 10.02 -4.04
N ALA A 44 8.43 11.10 -3.85
CA ALA A 44 8.91 12.46 -4.09
C ALA A 44 9.94 12.92 -3.04
N ASN A 45 9.80 12.41 -1.80
CA ASN A 45 10.70 12.61 -0.67
C ASN A 45 11.30 11.25 -0.23
N HIS A 46 11.96 11.21 0.93
CA HIS A 46 12.42 9.96 1.54
C HIS A 46 11.26 9.00 1.86
N VAL A 47 10.09 9.47 2.27
CA VAL A 47 8.92 8.61 2.51
C VAL A 47 7.66 9.25 1.93
N GLY A 48 6.66 8.45 1.59
CA GLY A 48 5.46 8.88 0.87
C GLY A 48 4.15 8.34 1.44
N GLY A 49 3.02 8.77 0.85
CA GLY A 49 1.69 8.21 1.12
C GLY A 49 1.34 7.02 0.22
N ASP A 50 2.04 6.86 -0.89
CA ASP A 50 1.75 5.84 -1.89
C ASP A 50 2.14 4.44 -1.41
N LEU A 51 1.28 3.47 -1.70
CA LEU A 51 1.49 2.03 -1.50
C LEU A 51 0.95 1.27 -2.70
N PHE A 52 1.63 0.20 -3.12
CA PHE A 52 1.01 -0.81 -3.97
C PHE A 52 1.35 -2.21 -3.49
N GLN A 53 0.42 -3.15 -3.66
CA GLN A 53 0.58 -4.55 -3.30
C GLN A 53 -0.11 -5.48 -4.29
N TYR A 54 0.38 -6.72 -4.34
CA TYR A 54 -0.21 -7.79 -5.14
C TYR A 54 -0.63 -8.94 -4.23
N PHE A 55 -1.80 -9.51 -4.49
CA PHE A 55 -2.29 -10.71 -3.80
C PHE A 55 -2.79 -11.71 -4.84
N GLN A 56 -2.69 -13.00 -4.53
CA GLN A 56 -3.16 -14.07 -5.42
C GLN A 56 -4.13 -15.06 -4.72
N PRO A 57 -5.27 -14.57 -4.17
CA PRO A 57 -6.23 -15.46 -3.53
C PRO A 57 -7.00 -16.28 -4.56
N ASP A 58 -7.16 -17.58 -4.31
CA ASP A 58 -8.10 -18.49 -5.00
C ASP A 58 -8.15 -18.36 -6.54
N GLY A 59 -6.98 -18.31 -7.19
CA GLY A 59 -6.89 -18.27 -8.65
C GLY A 59 -7.24 -16.91 -9.27
N LYS A 60 -7.26 -15.85 -8.46
CA LYS A 60 -7.38 -14.46 -8.90
C LYS A 60 -6.07 -13.71 -8.69
N LEU A 61 -5.88 -12.64 -9.44
CA LEU A 61 -4.84 -11.64 -9.19
C LEU A 61 -5.50 -10.37 -8.69
N ALA A 62 -5.20 -9.99 -7.46
CA ALA A 62 -5.58 -8.71 -6.87
C ALA A 62 -4.40 -7.74 -6.93
N ILE A 63 -4.63 -6.56 -7.51
CA ILE A 63 -3.68 -5.45 -7.58
C ILE A 63 -4.27 -4.32 -6.77
N VAL A 64 -3.54 -3.84 -5.78
CA VAL A 64 -3.97 -2.77 -4.89
C VAL A 64 -3.04 -1.58 -5.03
N LEU A 65 -3.62 -0.39 -5.18
CA LEU A 65 -2.95 0.90 -5.17
C LEU A 65 -3.59 1.76 -4.10
N ALA A 66 -2.80 2.37 -3.24
CA ALA A 66 -3.29 3.30 -2.23
C ALA A 66 -2.46 4.57 -2.16
N ASP A 67 -3.11 5.66 -1.80
CA ASP A 67 -2.49 6.95 -1.47
C ASP A 67 -3.04 7.38 -0.11
N VAL A 68 -2.18 7.85 0.77
CA VAL A 68 -2.56 8.23 2.13
C VAL A 68 -2.31 9.72 2.31
N THR A 69 -3.31 10.42 2.84
CA THR A 69 -3.23 11.87 3.04
C THR A 69 -2.02 12.27 3.88
N GLY A 70 -1.35 13.32 3.43
CA GLY A 70 -0.14 13.84 4.06
C GLY A 70 1.07 13.65 3.15
N HIS A 71 2.26 13.93 3.67
CA HIS A 71 3.50 13.65 2.96
C HIS A 71 4.63 13.39 3.94
N ALA A 72 5.71 12.77 3.46
CA ALA A 72 6.86 12.45 4.28
C ALA A 72 6.48 11.57 5.49
N MET A 73 7.06 11.85 6.67
CA MET A 73 6.90 11.00 7.86
C MET A 73 5.47 10.94 8.39
N GLU A 74 4.66 11.98 8.18
CA GLU A 74 3.26 12.01 8.63
C GLU A 74 2.41 10.94 7.91
N ALA A 75 2.69 10.68 6.64
CA ALA A 75 1.98 9.66 5.86
C ALA A 75 2.58 8.25 6.02
N ALA A 76 3.87 8.14 6.34
CA ALA A 76 4.59 6.87 6.38
C ALA A 76 4.01 5.88 7.41
N ILE A 77 3.67 6.35 8.62
CA ILE A 77 3.10 5.50 9.68
C ILE A 77 1.70 4.99 9.31
N PRO A 78 0.76 5.85 8.88
CA PRO A 78 -0.51 5.42 8.30
C PRO A 78 -0.38 4.37 7.19
N VAL A 79 0.60 4.51 6.27
CA VAL A 79 0.86 3.52 5.22
C VAL A 79 1.24 2.15 5.80
N VAL A 80 2.13 2.11 6.81
CA VAL A 80 2.50 0.86 7.49
C VAL A 80 1.29 0.20 8.14
N MET A 81 0.46 0.99 8.84
CA MET A 81 -0.76 0.49 9.48
C MET A 81 -1.76 -0.02 8.46
N PHE A 82 -1.98 0.73 7.38
CA PHE A 82 -2.87 0.31 6.30
C PHE A 82 -2.39 -0.98 5.65
N SER A 83 -1.08 -1.12 5.36
CA SER A 83 -0.50 -2.34 4.80
C SER A 83 -0.82 -3.56 5.67
N GLY A 84 -0.63 -3.47 6.99
CA GLY A 84 -0.92 -4.60 7.89
C GLY A 84 -2.41 -4.92 8.00
N ILE A 85 -3.27 -3.89 7.99
CA ILE A 85 -4.73 -4.07 7.97
C ILE A 85 -5.15 -4.74 6.66
N LEU A 86 -4.62 -4.28 5.51
CA LEU A 86 -4.94 -4.81 4.20
C LEU A 86 -4.54 -6.28 4.08
N ASP A 87 -3.32 -6.64 4.45
CA ASP A 87 -2.82 -8.01 4.42
C ASP A 87 -3.74 -8.96 5.20
N ASN A 88 -4.09 -8.60 6.44
CA ASN A 88 -5.01 -9.38 7.28
C ASN A 88 -6.43 -9.50 6.69
N GLN A 89 -6.95 -8.46 6.03
CA GLN A 89 -8.27 -8.53 5.39
C GLN A 89 -8.25 -9.35 4.10
N MET A 90 -7.14 -9.36 3.38
CA MET A 90 -6.96 -10.18 2.17
C MET A 90 -6.89 -11.67 2.50
N GLU A 91 -6.28 -12.06 3.63
CA GLU A 91 -6.28 -13.45 4.10
C GLU A 91 -7.70 -13.98 4.39
N ALA A 92 -8.60 -13.12 4.88
CA ALA A 92 -9.97 -13.50 5.21
C ALA A 92 -10.86 -13.80 3.98
N SER A 93 -10.34 -13.59 2.75
CA SER A 93 -10.96 -14.02 1.48
C SER A 93 -12.42 -13.55 1.28
N HIS A 94 -12.67 -12.27 1.56
CA HIS A 94 -13.98 -11.64 1.39
C HIS A 94 -14.29 -11.24 -0.06
N ALA A 95 -15.58 -11.01 -0.35
CA ALA A 95 -15.97 -10.30 -1.56
C ALA A 95 -15.43 -8.85 -1.53
N MET A 96 -15.12 -8.28 -2.70
CA MET A 96 -14.47 -6.95 -2.81
C MET A 96 -15.28 -5.83 -2.12
N GLU A 97 -16.62 -5.88 -2.19
CA GLU A 97 -17.50 -4.93 -1.50
C GLU A 97 -17.37 -5.01 0.03
N GLU A 98 -17.31 -6.23 0.56
CA GLU A 98 -17.13 -6.47 1.99
C GLU A 98 -15.74 -6.07 2.45
N LEU A 99 -14.71 -6.38 1.66
CA LEU A 99 -13.33 -5.99 1.90
C LEU A 99 -13.22 -4.47 2.08
N PHE A 100 -13.75 -3.67 1.13
CA PHE A 100 -13.72 -2.21 1.24
C PHE A 100 -14.44 -1.70 2.49
N ALA A 101 -15.59 -2.30 2.83
CA ALA A 101 -16.32 -1.93 4.04
C ALA A 101 -15.56 -2.27 5.33
N GLN A 102 -14.86 -3.42 5.37
CA GLN A 102 -14.03 -3.82 6.52
C GLN A 102 -12.76 -2.98 6.63
N LEU A 103 -12.11 -2.66 5.51
CA LEU A 103 -10.97 -1.76 5.45
C LEU A 103 -11.38 -0.40 6.01
N ASN A 104 -12.45 0.21 5.51
CA ASN A 104 -12.93 1.49 5.99
C ASN A 104 -13.23 1.48 7.50
N ARG A 105 -13.95 0.46 8.00
CA ARG A 105 -14.20 0.32 9.44
C ARG A 105 -12.93 0.20 10.28
N SER A 106 -11.95 -0.56 9.80
CA SER A 106 -10.68 -0.73 10.51
C SER A 106 -9.87 0.56 10.51
N LEU A 107 -9.82 1.24 9.38
CA LEU A 107 -9.13 2.51 9.22
C LEU A 107 -9.74 3.62 10.08
N CYS A 108 -11.06 3.79 10.09
CA CYS A 108 -11.71 4.80 10.95
C CYS A 108 -11.51 4.56 12.47
N ARG A 109 -11.15 3.34 12.87
CA ARG A 109 -10.86 3.01 14.28
C ARG A 109 -9.39 3.18 14.63
N THR A 110 -8.50 2.99 13.66
CA THR A 110 -7.05 2.97 13.87
C THR A 110 -6.39 4.30 13.56
N LEU A 111 -6.85 4.99 12.52
CA LEU A 111 -6.30 6.28 12.06
C LEU A 111 -7.02 7.45 12.73
N ASP A 112 -6.35 8.60 12.78
CA ASP A 112 -6.96 9.85 13.24
C ASP A 112 -7.98 10.39 12.22
N GLU A 113 -8.88 11.28 12.68
CA GLU A 113 -9.98 11.83 11.87
C GLU A 113 -9.54 12.67 10.66
N ARG A 114 -8.26 13.04 10.56
CA ARG A 114 -7.72 13.83 9.45
C ARG A 114 -7.00 12.97 8.43
N THR A 115 -6.75 11.71 8.74
CA THR A 115 -6.04 10.78 7.86
C THR A 115 -7.04 9.95 7.05
N PHE A 116 -6.93 10.04 5.72
CA PHE A 116 -7.73 9.29 4.77
C PHE A 116 -6.82 8.44 3.88
N VAL A 117 -7.32 7.28 3.49
CA VAL A 117 -6.64 6.37 2.57
C VAL A 117 -7.49 6.22 1.31
N CYS A 118 -6.93 6.72 0.23
CA CYS A 118 -7.37 6.52 -1.13
C CYS A 118 -7.02 5.11 -1.57
N LEU A 119 -7.97 4.35 -2.10
CA LEU A 119 -7.75 2.95 -2.47
C LEU A 119 -8.34 2.62 -3.84
N ALA A 120 -7.52 2.16 -4.76
CA ALA A 120 -7.96 1.51 -5.99
C ALA A 120 -7.54 0.05 -5.99
N MET A 121 -8.46 -0.85 -6.31
CA MET A 121 -8.20 -2.28 -6.36
C MET A 121 -8.78 -2.88 -7.65
N ALA A 122 -7.96 -3.66 -8.34
CA ALA A 122 -8.37 -4.50 -9.46
C ALA A 122 -8.27 -5.98 -9.06
N GLU A 123 -9.35 -6.74 -9.22
CA GLU A 123 -9.36 -8.19 -9.08
C GLU A 123 -9.58 -8.82 -10.46
N ILE A 124 -8.63 -9.67 -10.88
CA ILE A 124 -8.66 -10.34 -12.19
C ILE A 124 -8.82 -11.84 -11.96
N ASP A 125 -9.92 -12.40 -12.47
CA ASP A 125 -10.10 -13.85 -12.51
C ASP A 125 -9.21 -14.43 -13.61
N LEU A 126 -8.26 -15.30 -13.22
CA LEU A 126 -7.24 -15.80 -14.16
C LEU A 126 -7.79 -16.82 -15.17
N SER A 127 -8.95 -17.42 -14.87
CA SER A 127 -9.58 -18.42 -15.74
C SER A 127 -10.40 -17.77 -16.85
N THR A 128 -11.15 -16.71 -16.50
CA THR A 128 -12.04 -16.00 -17.43
C THR A 128 -11.40 -14.76 -18.03
N ARG A 129 -10.31 -14.26 -17.42
CA ARG A 129 -9.68 -12.97 -17.71
C ARG A 129 -10.61 -11.77 -17.51
N ALA A 130 -11.71 -11.95 -16.79
CA ALA A 130 -12.57 -10.85 -16.40
C ALA A 130 -11.92 -10.06 -15.24
N ALA A 131 -12.00 -8.74 -15.31
CA ALA A 131 -11.50 -7.85 -14.27
C ALA A 131 -12.67 -7.12 -13.60
N ARG A 132 -12.60 -6.99 -12.28
CA ARG A 132 -13.44 -6.10 -11.47
C ARG A 132 -12.57 -5.01 -10.88
N LEU A 133 -13.07 -3.78 -10.89
CA LEU A 133 -12.38 -2.63 -10.34
C LEU A 133 -13.26 -2.00 -9.26
N ALA A 134 -12.65 -1.69 -8.11
CA ALA A 134 -13.24 -0.85 -7.08
C ALA A 134 -12.30 0.33 -6.80
N ASN A 135 -12.89 1.49 -6.55
CA ASN A 135 -12.17 2.71 -6.20
C ASN A 135 -12.88 3.38 -5.01
N GLY A 136 -12.10 3.65 -3.97
CA GLY A 136 -12.48 4.19 -2.67
C GLY A 136 -11.85 5.54 -2.35
N GLY A 137 -11.24 6.21 -3.34
CA GLY A 137 -11.09 7.66 -3.34
C GLY A 137 -9.81 8.14 -2.76
#